data_AF-H1YDT9-F1
#
_entry.id   AF-H1YDT9-F1
#
_cell.length_a   1.000
_cell.length_b   1.000
_cell.length_c   1.000
_cell.angle_alpha   90.00
_cell.angle_beta   90.00
_cell.angle_gamma   90.00
#
_symmetry.space_group_name_H-M   'P 1'
#
loop_
_entity.id
_entity.type
_entity.pdbx_description
1 polymer ?
#
loop_
_entity_poly.entity_id
_entity_poly.type
_entity_poly.pdbx_seq_one_letter_code
_entity_poly.pdbx_strand_id
1 'polypeptide(L)'
;MNVEMEHTAQLLDFLDRAKEEGKNWVAFNDLHDATLLPEQMHAFHSAADAEYFCSGHNYEAAQLSEHLPGYIGQPAYYHYMAIDSLRYAITGQSGKLPEVSMSEVSHLLQQQSLYLLPGGQYDRMEAVFQHGELFPVTWKKAVIPADEVVQYHVVQHEHTGGQVYEIGHRHRVLESFTDFEQARLYMEGGVNLSESMREKYDYLLVGQFRDKPLRLDVEGYPEPGCGLTFMTAIRQYNTESRTSEYVWHPVHSLHDPVSITQQLFAIYNPSDNRLKTYDGSLMETRPEENLASVYPSYFMYYDSITIKNSIKMNTENLKYLQENLKYTGFDTLLNAELEKNIGEKKPEFQLTHSAKIGQDMMEYALHFKQGDKNEMYFFNRMEATLKKPGENEQGVTQTFYQNQNITAKEAYNLLDGRAVHKTYHVYEKIGEGEQAQYKRTDETYNTWLQVNFDKKDKHNNFELNKYPERYGFDVERSLKEMPLKELDDYQTTERIVKSLKKGNLVEVTLNNKDVAEKIFLKANPQDRAINAYDANKNRLVKDDLKIDETKKKQQLNNTEEQAPEQKKKRGQKI
;
A
#
# COMPACT_ATOMS: atom_id res chain seq x y z
N MET A 1 17.73 19.21 -7.13
CA MET A 1 19.21 19.17 -7.17
C MET A 1 19.79 20.58 -6.99
N ASN A 2 20.53 20.81 -5.91
CA ASN A 2 21.40 21.98 -5.78
C ASN A 2 22.79 21.55 -6.26
N VAL A 3 23.30 22.15 -7.35
CA VAL A 3 24.68 21.94 -7.80
C VAL A 3 25.48 23.14 -7.35
N GLU A 4 26.45 22.94 -6.46
CA GLU A 4 27.42 24.00 -6.16
C GLU A 4 28.25 24.29 -7.43
N MET A 5 28.51 25.56 -7.73
CA MET A 5 29.20 25.98 -8.97
C MET A 5 30.57 25.30 -9.15
N GLU A 6 31.23 24.90 -8.07
CA GLU A 6 32.55 24.24 -8.09
C GLU A 6 32.50 22.81 -8.67
N HIS A 7 31.39 22.09 -8.49
CA HIS A 7 31.24 20.70 -8.98
C HIS A 7 30.63 20.61 -10.39
N THR A 8 30.07 21.70 -10.90
CA THR A 8 29.41 21.75 -12.22
C THR A 8 30.34 21.31 -13.36
N ALA A 9 31.59 21.78 -13.36
CA ALA A 9 32.56 21.44 -14.41
C ALA A 9 32.97 19.96 -14.39
N GLN A 10 33.07 19.36 -13.20
CA GLN A 10 33.44 17.95 -13.04
C GLN A 10 32.30 17.02 -13.44
N LEU A 11 31.04 17.40 -13.13
CA LEU A 11 29.86 16.68 -13.61
C LEU A 11 29.80 16.69 -15.14
N LEU A 12 30.01 17.85 -15.77
CA LEU A 12 30.01 17.96 -17.24
C LEU A 12 31.15 17.15 -17.88
N ASP A 13 32.35 17.17 -17.30
CA ASP A 13 33.48 16.34 -17.77
C ASP A 13 33.16 14.84 -17.69
N PHE A 14 32.54 14.38 -16.59
CA PHE A 14 32.09 12.98 -16.48
C PHE A 14 31.10 12.62 -17.58
N LEU A 15 30.10 13.48 -17.83
CA LEU A 15 29.06 13.24 -18.82
C LEU A 15 29.63 13.23 -20.25
N ASP A 16 30.54 14.15 -20.55
CA ASP A 16 31.21 14.23 -21.86
C ASP A 16 32.09 12.97 -22.10
N ARG A 17 32.87 12.53 -21.09
CA ARG A 17 33.65 11.27 -21.18
C ARG A 17 32.78 10.03 -21.33
N ALA A 18 31.68 9.94 -20.58
CA ALA A 18 30.73 8.84 -20.71
C ALA A 18 30.14 8.75 -22.13
N LYS A 19 29.84 9.90 -22.74
CA LYS A 19 29.40 10.00 -24.14
C LYS A 19 30.48 9.56 -25.13
N GLU A 20 31.75 9.93 -24.93
CA GLU A 20 32.86 9.47 -25.75
C GLU A 20 33.04 7.94 -25.71
N GLU A 21 32.70 7.32 -24.58
CA GLU A 21 32.69 5.86 -24.40
C GLU A 21 31.44 5.17 -24.97
N GLY A 22 30.49 5.92 -25.53
CA GLY A 22 29.23 5.39 -26.08
C GLY A 22 28.17 5.07 -25.02
N LYS A 23 28.35 5.50 -23.77
CA LYS A 23 27.34 5.41 -22.72
C LYS A 23 26.40 6.60 -22.84
N ASN A 24 25.12 6.33 -22.97
CA ASN A 24 24.09 7.34 -23.23
C ASN A 24 23.21 7.64 -22.01
N TRP A 25 23.30 6.80 -20.98
CA TRP A 25 22.50 6.86 -19.78
C TRP A 25 23.38 7.10 -18.57
N VAL A 26 22.83 7.80 -17.58
CA VAL A 26 23.47 8.03 -16.29
C VAL A 26 22.47 7.74 -15.18
N ALA A 27 22.89 6.91 -14.22
CA ALA A 27 22.20 6.69 -12.96
C ALA A 27 22.91 7.43 -11.83
N PHE A 28 22.15 7.94 -10.88
CA PHE A 28 22.66 8.64 -9.71
C PHE A 28 21.65 8.60 -8.58
N ASN A 29 22.13 8.74 -7.35
CA ASN A 29 21.28 8.75 -6.15
C ASN A 29 20.77 10.18 -5.87
N ASP A 30 19.46 10.43 -5.98
CA ASP A 30 18.85 11.74 -5.70
C ASP A 30 18.32 11.78 -4.26
N LEU A 31 19.24 11.81 -3.30
CA LEU A 31 18.88 12.17 -1.93
C LEU A 31 18.52 13.66 -1.92
N HIS A 32 17.28 13.96 -1.52
CA HIS A 32 16.61 15.28 -1.65
C HIS A 32 17.40 16.52 -1.18
N ASP A 33 18.52 16.37 -0.46
CA ASP A 33 19.32 17.47 0.10
C ASP A 33 20.85 17.36 -0.14
N ALA A 34 21.35 16.39 -0.92
CA ALA A 34 22.79 16.22 -1.15
C ALA A 34 23.27 16.87 -2.46
N THR A 35 24.44 17.51 -2.44
CA THR A 35 25.13 17.96 -3.66
C THR A 35 25.52 16.72 -4.48
N LEU A 36 25.06 16.64 -5.73
CA LEU A 36 25.42 15.54 -6.63
C LEU A 36 26.92 15.62 -6.99
N LEU A 37 27.66 14.56 -6.68
CA LEU A 37 29.09 14.44 -6.98
C LEU A 37 29.34 13.47 -8.15
N PRO A 38 30.41 13.67 -8.95
CA PRO A 38 30.77 12.77 -10.05
C PRO A 38 30.92 11.30 -9.65
N GLU A 39 31.41 11.03 -8.44
CA GLU A 39 31.64 9.67 -7.93
C GLU A 39 30.34 8.92 -7.62
N GLN A 40 29.21 9.63 -7.57
CA GLN A 40 27.87 9.08 -7.33
C GLN A 40 27.11 8.79 -8.64
N MET A 41 27.73 9.09 -9.79
CA MET A 41 27.16 8.84 -11.11
C MET A 41 27.70 7.55 -11.73
N HIS A 42 26.81 6.80 -12.36
CA HIS A 42 27.10 5.55 -13.05
C HIS A 42 26.58 5.65 -14.48
N ALA A 43 27.44 5.47 -15.48
CA ALA A 43 27.05 5.59 -16.88
C ALA A 43 26.82 4.23 -17.54
N PHE A 44 25.81 4.13 -18.40
CA PHE A 44 25.36 2.89 -19.04
C PHE A 44 25.12 3.08 -20.54
N HIS A 45 25.30 2.01 -21.30
CA HIS A 45 25.00 1.98 -22.75
C HIS A 45 23.49 1.98 -23.01
N SER A 46 22.70 1.36 -22.13
CA SER A 46 21.26 1.24 -22.28
C SER A 46 20.49 1.62 -21.00
N ALA A 47 19.23 2.02 -21.18
CA ALA A 47 18.26 2.28 -20.14
C ALA A 47 17.98 1.02 -19.32
N ALA A 48 17.96 -0.15 -19.97
CA ALA A 48 17.72 -1.42 -19.30
C ALA A 48 18.84 -1.74 -18.29
N ASP A 49 20.10 -1.50 -18.65
CA ASP A 49 21.22 -1.68 -17.72
C ASP A 49 21.17 -0.67 -16.57
N ALA A 50 20.81 0.58 -16.87
CA ALA A 50 20.65 1.61 -15.86
C ALA A 50 19.47 1.31 -14.91
N GLU A 51 18.37 0.77 -15.42
CA GLU A 51 17.22 0.32 -14.65
C GLU A 51 17.55 -0.90 -13.80
N TYR A 52 18.25 -1.88 -14.35
CA TYR A 52 18.72 -3.04 -13.58
C TYR A 52 19.63 -2.59 -12.42
N PHE A 53 20.52 -1.64 -12.69
CA PHE A 53 21.33 -1.02 -11.64
C PHE A 53 20.45 -0.33 -10.58
N CYS A 54 19.56 0.58 -10.97
CA CYS A 54 18.71 1.30 -10.04
C CYS A 54 17.79 0.36 -9.24
N SER A 55 17.11 -0.57 -9.91
CA SER A 55 16.22 -1.54 -9.27
C SER A 55 16.96 -2.43 -8.27
N GLY A 56 18.14 -2.95 -8.62
CA GLY A 56 18.96 -3.73 -7.69
C GLY A 56 19.35 -2.93 -6.43
N HIS A 57 19.85 -1.69 -6.61
CA HIS A 57 20.27 -0.86 -5.48
C HIS A 57 19.10 -0.35 -4.63
N ASN A 58 17.97 -0.04 -5.27
CA ASN A 58 16.76 0.41 -4.58
C ASN A 58 16.05 -0.77 -3.89
N TYR A 59 16.08 -1.97 -4.48
CA TYR A 59 15.53 -3.20 -3.90
C TYR A 59 16.36 -3.69 -2.71
N GLU A 60 17.69 -3.69 -2.80
CA GLU A 60 18.55 -3.97 -1.65
C GLU A 60 18.27 -2.98 -0.51
N ALA A 61 18.08 -1.69 -0.82
CA ALA A 61 17.69 -0.70 0.17
C ALA A 61 16.29 -0.98 0.79
N ALA A 62 15.32 -1.41 -0.03
CA ALA A 62 13.97 -1.78 0.43
C ALA A 62 13.98 -3.04 1.32
N GLN A 63 14.68 -4.11 0.91
CA GLN A 63 14.89 -5.34 1.69
C GLN A 63 15.56 -5.04 3.04
N LEU A 64 16.63 -4.23 3.04
CA LEU A 64 17.31 -3.79 4.26
C LEU A 64 16.40 -2.97 5.17
N SER A 65 15.47 -2.19 4.60
CA SER A 65 14.48 -1.41 5.37
C SER A 65 13.36 -2.26 5.99
N GLU A 66 12.95 -3.35 5.32
CA GLU A 66 11.94 -4.29 5.80
C GLU A 66 12.48 -5.25 6.86
N HIS A 67 13.74 -5.66 6.75
CA HIS A 67 14.34 -6.69 7.61
C HIS A 67 15.09 -6.12 8.83
N LEU A 68 15.24 -4.80 8.94
CA LEU A 68 15.83 -4.11 10.10
C LEU A 68 14.95 -2.92 10.53
N PRO A 69 13.88 -3.15 11.33
CA PRO A 69 13.04 -2.13 11.96
C PRO A 69 13.80 -1.08 12.82
N GLY A 70 14.47 -0.13 12.17
CA GLY A 70 15.28 0.91 12.81
C GLY A 70 16.60 1.19 12.08
N TYR A 71 16.82 0.61 10.90
CA TYR A 71 17.92 0.99 10.02
C TYR A 71 17.71 2.42 9.52
N ILE A 72 18.56 3.34 9.99
CA ILE A 72 18.67 4.72 9.49
C ILE A 72 19.63 4.73 8.29
N GLY A 73 19.53 3.73 7.41
CA GLY A 73 20.12 3.83 6.09
C GLY A 73 19.18 4.71 5.27
N GLN A 74 19.70 5.80 4.72
CA GLN A 74 18.97 6.53 3.68
C GLN A 74 18.58 5.51 2.61
N PRO A 75 17.30 5.35 2.25
CA PRO A 75 16.95 4.53 1.10
C PRO A 75 17.76 5.06 -0.06
N ALA A 76 18.53 4.19 -0.71
CA ALA A 76 19.16 4.59 -1.96
C ALA A 76 18.02 4.85 -2.94
N TYR A 77 17.89 6.09 -3.38
CA TYR A 77 16.94 6.47 -4.42
C TYR A 77 17.77 6.70 -5.67
N TYR A 78 18.29 5.61 -6.26
CA TYR A 78 18.94 5.70 -7.54
C TYR A 78 17.88 5.92 -8.62
N HIS A 79 18.07 7.00 -9.39
CA HIS A 79 17.32 7.35 -10.58
C HIS A 79 18.27 7.24 -11.78
N TYR A 80 17.72 7.08 -12.99
CA TYR A 80 18.51 7.17 -14.21
C TYR A 80 17.84 8.05 -15.26
N MET A 81 18.64 8.67 -16.12
CA MET A 81 18.16 9.48 -17.25
C MET A 81 19.19 9.54 -18.39
N ALA A 82 18.79 10.08 -19.54
CA ALA A 82 19.70 10.33 -20.64
C ALA A 82 20.73 11.40 -20.25
N ILE A 83 21.99 11.19 -20.62
CA ILE A 83 23.09 12.12 -20.31
C ILE A 83 22.82 13.52 -20.86
N ASP A 84 22.28 13.63 -22.07
CA ASP A 84 22.00 14.92 -22.70
C ASP A 84 20.95 15.73 -21.91
N SER A 85 19.95 15.03 -21.35
CA SER A 85 18.96 15.65 -20.48
C SER A 85 19.59 16.19 -19.19
N LEU A 86 20.47 15.42 -18.54
CA LEU A 86 21.16 15.87 -17.33
C LEU A 86 22.10 17.04 -17.62
N ARG A 87 22.87 16.96 -18.71
CA ARG A 87 23.79 18.00 -19.18
C ARG A 87 23.07 19.31 -19.46
N TYR A 88 21.90 19.24 -20.12
CA TYR A 88 21.03 20.39 -20.33
C TYR A 88 20.59 21.01 -19.00
N ALA A 89 20.11 20.16 -18.10
CA ALA A 89 19.58 20.59 -16.83
C ALA A 89 20.67 21.26 -15.95
N ILE A 90 21.93 20.82 -16.05
CA ILE A 90 23.09 21.44 -15.38
C ILE A 90 23.47 22.79 -16.00
N THR A 91 23.45 22.92 -17.33
CA THR A 91 24.01 24.09 -18.03
C THR A 91 22.99 25.20 -18.29
N GLY A 92 21.70 24.89 -18.36
CA GLY A 92 20.62 25.84 -18.67
C GLY A 92 20.74 26.52 -20.04
N GLN A 93 21.64 26.05 -20.92
CA GLN A 93 21.82 26.63 -22.25
C GLN A 93 20.91 25.90 -23.25
N SER A 94 19.81 26.54 -23.64
CA SER A 94 19.05 26.18 -24.83
C SER A 94 19.52 27.00 -26.03
N GLY A 95 19.86 26.35 -27.12
CA GLY A 95 19.58 26.95 -28.42
C GLY A 95 18.05 27.02 -28.54
N LYS A 96 17.47 28.22 -28.71
CA LYS A 96 16.03 28.34 -28.93
C LYS A 96 15.64 27.59 -30.19
N LEU A 97 14.96 26.45 -30.04
CA LEU A 97 14.19 25.83 -31.11
C LEU A 97 12.91 26.64 -31.36
N PRO A 98 12.29 26.52 -32.54
CA PRO A 98 11.03 27.20 -32.83
C PRO A 98 9.94 26.86 -31.80
N GLU A 99 9.09 27.84 -31.53
CA GLU A 99 7.95 27.72 -30.61
C GLU A 99 6.95 26.69 -31.19
N VAL A 100 6.68 25.60 -30.45
CA VAL A 100 5.75 24.53 -30.85
C VAL A 100 4.53 24.58 -29.96
N SER A 101 3.33 24.59 -30.55
CA SER A 101 2.07 24.60 -29.80
C SER A 101 1.67 23.21 -29.30
N MET A 102 0.95 23.15 -28.17
CA MET A 102 0.39 21.88 -27.66
C MET A 102 -0.59 21.21 -28.63
N SER A 103 -1.24 21.97 -29.51
CA SER A 103 -2.05 21.43 -30.60
C SER A 103 -1.22 20.69 -31.64
N GLU A 104 -0.06 21.21 -32.02
CA GLU A 104 0.86 20.56 -32.96
C GLU A 104 1.47 19.32 -32.33
N VAL A 105 1.88 19.38 -31.06
CA VAL A 105 2.37 18.23 -30.29
C VAL A 105 1.35 17.09 -30.29
N SER A 106 0.10 17.41 -29.96
CA SER A 106 -0.99 16.42 -29.91
C SER A 106 -1.26 15.80 -31.28
N HIS A 107 -1.21 16.61 -32.34
CA HIS A 107 -1.40 16.14 -33.71
C HIS A 107 -0.25 15.21 -34.16
N LEU A 108 1.01 15.54 -33.86
CA LEU A 108 2.16 14.70 -34.19
C LEU A 108 2.12 13.35 -33.46
N LEU A 109 1.81 13.37 -32.16
CA LEU A 109 1.62 12.17 -31.36
C LEU A 109 0.54 11.26 -31.98
N GLN A 110 -0.63 11.83 -32.28
CA GLN A 110 -1.74 11.09 -32.89
C GLN A 110 -1.38 10.53 -34.27
N GLN A 111 -0.74 11.33 -35.14
CA GLN A 111 -0.34 10.90 -36.48
C GLN A 111 0.65 9.73 -36.47
N GLN A 112 1.51 9.67 -35.46
CA GLN A 112 2.53 8.62 -35.32
C GLN A 112 2.09 7.48 -34.39
N SER A 113 0.81 7.47 -33.98
CA SER A 113 0.25 6.50 -33.02
C SER A 113 1.05 6.41 -31.71
N LEU A 114 1.61 7.54 -31.30
CA LEU A 114 2.35 7.72 -30.06
C LEU A 114 1.44 8.31 -28.99
N TYR A 115 1.56 7.80 -27.78
CA TYR A 115 0.78 8.21 -26.63
C TYR A 115 1.75 8.48 -25.48
N LEU A 116 1.50 9.53 -24.71
CA LEU A 116 2.24 9.72 -23.46
C LEU A 116 1.92 8.59 -22.48
N LEU A 117 2.89 8.25 -21.62
CA LEU A 117 2.66 7.27 -20.57
C LEU A 117 1.60 7.79 -19.57
N PRO A 118 0.80 6.90 -18.96
CA PRO A 118 -0.13 7.26 -17.89
C PRO A 118 0.59 8.02 -16.77
N GLY A 119 0.04 9.16 -16.33
CA GLY A 119 0.67 10.03 -15.32
C GLY A 119 1.57 11.14 -15.89
N GLY A 120 1.82 11.16 -17.21
CA GLY A 120 2.58 12.24 -17.84
C GLY A 120 1.92 13.62 -17.70
N GLN A 121 2.67 14.58 -17.16
CA GLN A 121 2.27 15.99 -17.04
C GLN A 121 2.32 16.71 -18.40
N TYR A 122 1.16 16.82 -19.05
CA TYR A 122 0.97 17.58 -20.31
C TYR A 122 1.49 19.02 -20.22
N ASP A 123 1.46 19.61 -19.03
CA ASP A 123 1.88 20.97 -18.68
C ASP A 123 3.39 21.23 -18.86
N ARG A 124 4.22 20.19 -19.05
CA ARG A 124 5.65 20.35 -19.35
C ARG A 124 6.05 19.95 -20.77
N MET A 125 5.11 19.41 -21.56
CA MET A 125 5.44 18.89 -22.89
C MET A 125 5.90 19.99 -23.84
N GLU A 126 5.35 21.18 -23.72
CA GLU A 126 5.80 22.35 -24.48
C GLU A 126 7.29 22.64 -24.23
N ALA A 127 7.73 22.64 -22.97
CA ALA A 127 9.13 22.84 -22.62
C ALA A 127 10.04 21.71 -23.14
N VAL A 128 9.63 20.46 -22.98
CA VAL A 128 10.37 19.28 -23.49
C VAL A 128 10.58 19.37 -25.01
N PHE A 129 9.54 19.77 -25.75
CA PHE A 129 9.63 19.94 -27.21
C PHE A 129 10.51 21.14 -27.60
N GLN A 130 10.35 22.28 -26.93
CA GLN A 130 11.15 23.49 -27.16
C GLN A 130 12.63 23.30 -26.82
N HIS A 131 12.95 22.38 -25.92
CA HIS A 131 14.32 22.09 -25.50
C HIS A 131 14.94 20.89 -26.22
N GLY A 132 14.18 20.16 -27.05
CA GLY A 132 14.68 18.97 -27.73
C GLY A 132 15.04 17.85 -26.75
N GLU A 133 14.25 17.69 -25.70
CA GLU A 133 14.47 16.65 -24.70
C GLU A 133 13.85 15.31 -25.18
N LEU A 134 14.50 14.19 -24.84
CA LEU A 134 13.92 12.86 -25.00
C LEU A 134 12.83 12.63 -23.94
N PHE A 135 11.69 12.12 -24.36
CA PHE A 135 10.58 11.81 -23.45
C PHE A 135 9.97 10.44 -23.76
N PRO A 136 9.49 9.70 -22.74
CA PRO A 136 8.95 8.37 -22.94
C PRO A 136 7.56 8.44 -23.58
N VAL A 137 7.31 7.53 -24.52
CA VAL A 137 6.04 7.37 -25.22
C VAL A 137 5.69 5.90 -25.33
N THR A 138 4.40 5.61 -25.42
CA THR A 138 3.89 4.31 -25.88
C THR A 138 3.42 4.45 -27.31
N TRP A 139 4.05 3.71 -28.22
CA TRP A 139 3.50 3.47 -29.54
C TRP A 139 2.42 2.39 -29.46
N LYS A 140 1.26 2.61 -30.09
CA LYS A 140 0.16 1.63 -30.12
C LYS A 140 -0.30 1.37 -31.55
N LYS A 141 -0.46 0.11 -31.92
CA LYS A 141 -1.04 -0.30 -33.21
C LYS A 141 -2.13 -1.33 -32.98
N ALA A 142 -3.34 -1.02 -33.46
CA ALA A 142 -4.42 -2.00 -33.49
C ALA A 142 -4.16 -3.04 -34.59
N VAL A 143 -4.28 -4.32 -34.25
CA VAL A 143 -4.10 -5.45 -35.17
C VAL A 143 -5.17 -6.51 -34.92
N ILE A 144 -5.42 -7.34 -35.94
CA ILE A 144 -6.14 -8.61 -35.77
C ILE A 144 -5.08 -9.70 -35.51
N PRO A 145 -5.14 -10.42 -34.38
CA PRO A 145 -4.09 -11.40 -34.03
C PRO A 145 -3.83 -12.46 -35.10
N ALA A 146 -4.87 -12.94 -35.78
CA ALA A 146 -4.74 -13.91 -36.87
C ALA A 146 -3.87 -13.43 -38.05
N ASP A 147 -3.76 -12.12 -38.27
CA ASP A 147 -2.96 -11.55 -39.37
C ASP A 147 -1.49 -11.29 -38.95
N GLU A 148 -1.25 -11.07 -37.66
CA GLU A 148 0.03 -10.66 -37.12
C GLU A 148 0.82 -11.81 -36.48
N VAL A 149 0.14 -12.78 -35.86
CA VAL A 149 0.78 -13.93 -35.18
C VAL A 149 1.17 -14.99 -36.21
N VAL A 150 2.44 -15.38 -36.20
CA VAL A 150 3.01 -16.35 -37.17
C VAL A 150 3.33 -17.70 -36.54
N GLN A 151 3.49 -17.73 -35.22
CA GLN A 151 3.84 -18.94 -34.47
C GLN A 151 3.17 -18.91 -33.10
N TYR A 152 2.76 -20.08 -32.61
CA TYR A 152 2.10 -20.29 -31.33
C TYR A 152 2.95 -21.22 -30.48
N HIS A 153 3.24 -20.84 -29.26
CA HIS A 153 4.15 -21.50 -28.34
C HIS A 153 3.37 -21.94 -27.11
N VAL A 154 3.53 -23.20 -26.72
CA VAL A 154 3.02 -23.68 -25.44
C VAL A 154 4.12 -23.51 -24.42
N VAL A 155 3.91 -22.60 -23.48
CA VAL A 155 4.85 -22.28 -22.41
C VAL A 155 4.40 -22.99 -21.14
N GLN A 156 5.34 -23.67 -20.50
CA GLN A 156 5.17 -24.24 -19.17
C GLN A 156 5.88 -23.35 -18.17
N HIS A 157 5.21 -23.03 -17.08
CA HIS A 157 5.72 -22.22 -15.97
C HIS A 157 5.69 -23.00 -14.67
N GLU A 158 6.74 -22.87 -13.86
CA GLU A 158 6.90 -23.49 -12.54
C GLU A 158 7.14 -22.39 -11.51
N HIS A 159 6.39 -22.44 -10.39
CA HIS A 159 6.61 -21.59 -9.22
C HIS A 159 6.44 -22.39 -7.91
N THR A 160 7.14 -21.98 -6.84
CA THR A 160 7.27 -22.77 -5.60
C THR A 160 6.07 -22.65 -4.63
N GLY A 161 4.97 -22.00 -5.04
CA GLY A 161 3.70 -22.01 -4.29
C GLY A 161 3.65 -21.15 -3.02
N GLY A 162 4.43 -20.06 -2.96
CA GLY A 162 4.29 -19.00 -1.93
C GLY A 162 4.19 -17.60 -2.57
N GLN A 163 3.59 -16.63 -1.88
CA GLN A 163 3.44 -15.24 -2.35
C GLN A 163 4.75 -14.41 -2.37
N VAL A 164 5.92 -15.07 -2.44
CA VAL A 164 7.22 -14.37 -2.53
C VAL A 164 7.60 -14.30 -4.00
N TYR A 165 7.32 -13.16 -4.62
CA TYR A 165 7.33 -12.90 -6.08
C TYR A 165 8.68 -13.05 -6.80
N GLU A 166 9.74 -13.57 -6.19
CA GLU A 166 11.09 -13.47 -6.78
C GLU A 166 11.98 -14.72 -6.63
N ILE A 167 11.51 -15.80 -5.99
CA ILE A 167 12.36 -16.99 -5.78
C ILE A 167 11.70 -18.25 -6.36
N GLY A 168 12.24 -18.70 -7.50
CA GLY A 168 11.96 -20.02 -8.07
C GLY A 168 11.00 -20.06 -9.27
N HIS A 169 10.68 -18.92 -9.89
CA HIS A 169 9.93 -18.88 -11.15
C HIS A 169 10.82 -19.34 -12.30
N ARG A 170 10.36 -20.32 -13.07
CA ARG A 170 11.03 -20.78 -14.28
C ARG A 170 9.98 -21.05 -15.34
N HIS A 171 10.21 -20.58 -16.55
CA HIS A 171 9.40 -20.94 -17.69
C HIS A 171 10.25 -21.64 -18.77
N ARG A 172 9.58 -22.42 -19.60
CA ARG A 172 10.17 -22.98 -20.82
C ARG A 172 9.11 -23.10 -21.91
N VAL A 173 9.51 -22.84 -23.15
CA VAL A 173 8.71 -23.20 -24.32
C VAL A 173 8.80 -24.72 -24.49
N LEU A 174 7.67 -25.41 -24.42
CA LEU A 174 7.59 -26.85 -24.60
C LEU A 174 7.61 -27.24 -26.08
N GLU A 175 6.81 -26.55 -26.89
CA GLU A 175 6.68 -26.79 -28.32
C GLU A 175 6.11 -25.55 -29.02
N SER A 176 6.36 -25.44 -30.33
CA SER A 176 5.89 -24.33 -31.17
C SER A 176 5.18 -24.83 -32.43
N PHE A 177 4.09 -24.16 -32.80
CA PHE A 177 3.18 -24.56 -33.86
C PHE A 177 2.88 -23.37 -34.78
N THR A 178 2.57 -23.62 -36.05
CA THR A 178 2.04 -22.59 -36.97
C THR A 178 0.51 -22.53 -36.96
N ASP A 179 -0.13 -23.51 -36.33
CA ASP A 179 -1.59 -23.64 -36.24
C ASP A 179 -2.03 -23.50 -34.78
N PHE A 180 -3.01 -22.63 -34.53
CA PHE A 180 -3.49 -22.31 -33.19
C PHE A 180 -4.17 -23.51 -32.52
N GLU A 181 -5.00 -24.25 -33.26
CA GLU A 181 -5.75 -25.37 -32.70
C GLU A 181 -4.83 -26.53 -32.33
N GLN A 182 -3.78 -26.79 -33.11
CA GLN A 182 -2.74 -27.77 -32.74
C GLN A 182 -2.03 -27.38 -31.44
N ALA A 183 -1.68 -26.10 -31.28
CA ALA A 183 -1.05 -25.62 -30.05
C ALA A 183 -1.99 -25.74 -28.85
N ARG A 184 -3.27 -25.39 -29.01
CA ARG A 184 -4.30 -25.53 -27.97
C ARG A 184 -4.47 -26.99 -27.54
N LEU A 185 -4.59 -27.91 -28.50
CA LEU A 185 -4.70 -29.35 -28.20
C LEU A 185 -3.46 -29.89 -27.50
N TYR A 186 -2.26 -29.43 -27.88
CA TYR A 186 -1.02 -29.80 -27.20
C TYR A 186 -1.00 -29.30 -25.75
N MET A 187 -1.41 -28.06 -25.51
CA MET A 187 -1.54 -27.49 -24.17
C MET A 187 -2.52 -28.28 -23.30
N GLU A 188 -3.70 -28.63 -23.83
CA GLU A 188 -4.68 -29.48 -23.14
C GLU A 188 -4.09 -30.85 -22.78
N GLY A 189 -3.33 -31.46 -23.68
CA GLY A 189 -2.59 -32.69 -23.40
C GLY A 189 -1.58 -32.53 -22.25
N GLY A 190 -0.84 -31.41 -22.24
CA GLY A 190 0.12 -31.07 -21.18
C GLY A 190 -0.56 -30.91 -19.81
N VAL A 191 -1.67 -30.17 -19.75
CA VAL A 191 -2.46 -29.98 -18.53
C VAL A 191 -2.98 -31.32 -17.99
N ASN A 192 -3.62 -32.13 -18.84
CA ASN A 192 -4.14 -33.44 -18.46
C ASN A 192 -3.03 -34.39 -17.95
N LEU A 193 -1.85 -34.34 -18.57
CA LEU A 193 -0.70 -35.12 -18.12
C LEU A 193 -0.22 -34.65 -16.75
N SER A 194 -0.06 -33.34 -16.54
CA SER A 194 0.36 -32.79 -15.25
C SER A 194 -0.65 -33.07 -14.13
N GLU A 195 -1.95 -33.04 -14.41
CA GLU A 195 -2.97 -33.50 -13.46
C GLU A 195 -2.78 -34.97 -13.07
N SER A 196 -2.56 -35.85 -14.06
CA SER A 196 -2.35 -37.28 -13.81
C SER A 196 -1.07 -37.57 -13.02
N MET A 197 -0.01 -36.79 -13.26
CA MET A 197 1.30 -36.92 -12.64
C MET A 197 1.43 -36.12 -11.32
N ARG A 198 0.40 -35.32 -10.97
CA ARG A 198 0.39 -34.40 -9.82
C ARG A 198 1.52 -33.35 -9.86
N GLU A 199 1.91 -32.96 -11.06
CA GLU A 199 2.84 -31.86 -11.28
C GLU A 199 2.16 -30.52 -10.99
N LYS A 200 2.98 -29.50 -10.72
CA LYS A 200 2.50 -28.16 -10.32
C LYS A 200 2.99 -27.12 -11.32
N TYR A 201 2.60 -27.31 -12.57
CA TYR A 201 2.94 -26.39 -13.65
C TYR A 201 1.74 -25.57 -14.06
N ASP A 202 1.96 -24.30 -14.35
CA ASP A 202 1.01 -23.49 -15.10
C ASP A 202 1.36 -23.55 -16.59
N TYR A 203 0.36 -23.34 -17.43
CA TYR A 203 0.52 -23.39 -18.88
C TYR A 203 -0.01 -22.12 -19.52
N LEU A 204 0.68 -21.64 -20.55
CA LEU A 204 0.28 -20.50 -21.36
C LEU A 204 0.36 -20.86 -22.84
N LEU A 205 -0.62 -20.43 -23.62
CA LEU A 205 -0.57 -20.45 -25.08
C LEU A 205 -0.25 -19.04 -25.58
N VAL A 206 0.95 -18.86 -26.14
CA VAL A 206 1.50 -17.57 -26.52
C VAL A 206 1.71 -17.49 -28.02
N GLY A 207 1.19 -16.46 -28.68
CA GLY A 207 1.50 -16.16 -30.08
C GLY A 207 2.68 -15.22 -30.22
N GLN A 208 3.58 -15.49 -31.15
CA GLN A 208 4.68 -14.62 -31.56
C GLN A 208 4.28 -13.78 -32.78
N PHE A 209 4.56 -12.48 -32.74
CA PHE A 209 4.33 -11.58 -33.87
C PHE A 209 5.34 -11.77 -35.00
N ARG A 210 4.88 -11.50 -36.22
CA ARG A 210 5.69 -11.52 -37.43
C ARG A 210 6.95 -10.65 -37.28
N ASP A 211 8.09 -11.17 -37.71
CA ASP A 211 9.38 -10.47 -37.75
C ASP A 211 9.87 -9.92 -36.40
N LYS A 212 9.26 -10.34 -35.27
CA LYS A 212 9.71 -10.01 -33.91
C LYS A 212 10.14 -11.28 -33.18
N PRO A 213 11.33 -11.34 -32.59
CA PRO A 213 11.71 -12.49 -31.76
C PRO A 213 10.85 -12.52 -30.49
N LEU A 214 10.32 -13.70 -30.14
CA LEU A 214 9.57 -13.87 -28.90
C LEU A 214 10.50 -13.71 -27.69
N ARG A 215 10.12 -12.83 -26.77
CA ARG A 215 10.74 -12.69 -25.44
C ARG A 215 9.67 -12.92 -24.40
N LEU A 216 9.97 -13.72 -23.40
CA LEU A 216 9.05 -14.04 -22.31
C LEU A 216 9.55 -13.42 -21.01
N ASP A 217 8.64 -12.87 -20.22
CA ASP A 217 8.92 -12.42 -18.87
C ASP A 217 9.11 -13.61 -17.90
N VAL A 218 9.42 -13.31 -16.63
CA VAL A 218 9.66 -14.36 -15.61
C VAL A 218 8.47 -15.28 -15.38
N GLU A 219 7.26 -14.83 -15.68
CA GLU A 219 6.00 -15.59 -15.57
C GLU A 219 5.65 -16.35 -16.86
N GLY A 220 6.46 -16.21 -17.91
CA GLY A 220 6.27 -16.87 -19.20
C GLY A 220 5.32 -16.15 -20.15
N TYR A 221 4.90 -14.91 -19.84
CA TYR A 221 4.09 -14.08 -20.73
C TYR A 221 4.99 -13.37 -21.76
N PRO A 222 4.52 -13.11 -22.99
CA PRO A 222 5.29 -12.36 -23.97
C PRO A 222 5.49 -10.91 -23.53
N GLU A 223 6.71 -10.40 -23.67
CA GLU A 223 7.01 -8.98 -23.47
C GLU A 223 6.19 -8.10 -24.46
N PRO A 224 5.86 -6.86 -24.10
CA PRO A 224 5.13 -5.95 -24.98
C PRO A 224 5.77 -5.81 -26.35
N GLY A 225 4.98 -5.97 -27.41
CA GLY A 225 5.43 -5.76 -28.80
C GLY A 225 6.05 -6.98 -29.48
N CYS A 226 6.22 -8.11 -28.79
CA CYS A 226 6.77 -9.34 -29.40
C CYS A 226 5.77 -10.51 -29.48
N GLY A 227 4.67 -10.47 -28.74
CA GLY A 227 3.65 -11.52 -28.78
C GLY A 227 2.38 -11.20 -27.99
N LEU A 228 1.50 -12.20 -27.90
CA LEU A 228 0.22 -12.18 -27.16
C LEU A 228 -0.04 -13.49 -26.44
N THR A 229 -0.56 -13.43 -25.22
CA THR A 229 -1.13 -14.62 -24.57
C THR A 229 -2.57 -14.82 -25.01
N PHE A 230 -2.92 -15.99 -25.52
CA PHE A 230 -4.29 -16.32 -25.92
C PHE A 230 -5.08 -16.98 -24.79
N MET A 231 -4.45 -17.87 -24.04
CA MET A 231 -5.08 -18.52 -22.89
C MET A 231 -4.05 -19.00 -21.88
N THR A 232 -4.48 -19.15 -20.64
CA THR A 232 -3.71 -19.76 -19.56
C THR A 232 -4.50 -20.88 -18.89
N ALA A 233 -3.79 -21.87 -18.36
CA ALA A 233 -4.34 -22.88 -17.45
C ALA A 233 -3.53 -22.81 -16.16
N ILE A 234 -4.13 -22.24 -15.12
CA ILE A 234 -3.47 -21.95 -13.85
C ILE A 234 -4.00 -22.91 -12.80
N ARG A 235 -3.10 -23.55 -12.06
CA ARG A 235 -3.48 -24.50 -11.03
C ARG A 235 -3.89 -23.76 -9.75
N GLN A 236 -5.17 -23.83 -9.38
CA GLN A 236 -5.70 -23.19 -8.16
C GLN A 236 -6.13 -24.22 -7.13
N TYR A 237 -5.96 -23.93 -5.85
CA TYR A 237 -6.46 -24.77 -4.75
C TYR A 237 -7.87 -24.34 -4.37
N ASN A 238 -8.83 -25.24 -4.58
CA ASN A 238 -10.21 -25.04 -4.16
C ASN A 238 -10.35 -25.47 -2.69
N THR A 239 -10.70 -24.53 -1.83
CA THR A 239 -10.81 -24.73 -0.38
C THR A 239 -12.04 -25.54 0.03
N GLU A 240 -13.10 -25.53 -0.79
CA GLU A 240 -14.36 -26.25 -0.54
C GLU A 240 -14.22 -27.73 -0.89
N SER A 241 -13.69 -28.04 -2.07
CA SER A 241 -13.44 -29.42 -2.52
C SER A 241 -12.14 -30.01 -1.96
N ARG A 242 -11.25 -29.17 -1.43
CA ARG A 242 -9.89 -29.53 -0.98
C ARG A 242 -9.06 -30.18 -2.09
N THR A 243 -9.34 -29.84 -3.34
CA THR A 243 -8.61 -30.30 -4.52
C THR A 243 -7.93 -29.14 -5.22
N SER A 244 -6.85 -29.42 -5.92
CA SER A 244 -6.30 -28.46 -6.88
C SER A 244 -6.84 -28.76 -8.26
N GLU A 245 -7.28 -27.73 -8.95
CA GLU A 245 -7.97 -27.80 -10.22
C GLU A 245 -7.32 -26.79 -11.16
N TYR A 246 -7.22 -27.10 -12.45
CA TYR A 246 -6.80 -26.12 -13.43
C TYR A 246 -7.95 -25.20 -13.79
N VAL A 247 -7.74 -23.91 -13.60
CA VAL A 247 -8.66 -22.86 -14.04
C VAL A 247 -8.16 -22.32 -15.38
N TRP A 248 -9.00 -22.47 -16.40
CA TRP A 248 -8.71 -22.00 -17.74
C TRP A 248 -9.18 -20.55 -17.90
N HIS A 249 -8.27 -19.67 -18.32
CA HIS A 249 -8.56 -18.27 -18.56
C HIS A 249 -8.30 -17.94 -20.05
N PRO A 250 -9.35 -17.71 -20.86
CA PRO A 250 -9.18 -17.10 -22.16
C PRO A 250 -8.76 -15.64 -21.98
N VAL A 251 -7.69 -15.23 -22.66
CA VAL A 251 -7.10 -13.88 -22.55
C VAL A 251 -7.37 -13.07 -23.83
N HIS A 252 -6.99 -13.61 -24.99
CA HIS A 252 -7.22 -12.98 -26.29
C HIS A 252 -7.84 -13.97 -27.28
N SER A 253 -8.59 -13.43 -28.25
CA SER A 253 -9.17 -14.15 -29.38
C SER A 253 -8.34 -13.93 -30.64
N LEU A 254 -8.37 -14.85 -31.60
CA LEU A 254 -7.70 -14.69 -32.90
C LEU A 254 -8.28 -13.55 -33.75
N HIS A 255 -9.55 -13.20 -33.52
CA HIS A 255 -10.31 -12.34 -34.43
C HIS A 255 -10.76 -11.03 -33.79
N ASP A 256 -10.58 -10.88 -32.48
CA ASP A 256 -10.88 -9.62 -31.81
C ASP A 256 -9.68 -8.68 -31.92
N PRO A 257 -9.88 -7.42 -32.32
CA PRO A 257 -8.78 -6.46 -32.40
C PRO A 257 -8.07 -6.28 -31.06
N VAL A 258 -6.73 -6.30 -31.10
CA VAL A 258 -5.88 -6.03 -29.94
C VAL A 258 -4.90 -4.91 -30.26
N SER A 259 -4.44 -4.21 -29.23
CA SER A 259 -3.40 -3.18 -29.38
C SER A 259 -2.03 -3.77 -29.10
N ILE A 260 -1.16 -3.80 -30.10
CA ILE A 260 0.28 -3.95 -29.89
C ILE A 260 0.79 -2.67 -29.25
N THR A 261 1.52 -2.79 -28.16
CA THR A 261 2.13 -1.66 -27.47
C THR A 261 3.64 -1.83 -27.40
N GLN A 262 4.38 -0.78 -27.74
CA GLN A 262 5.82 -0.70 -27.49
C GLN A 262 6.14 0.60 -26.78
N GLN A 263 6.99 0.54 -25.76
CA GLN A 263 7.45 1.74 -25.06
C GLN A 263 8.77 2.20 -25.66
N LEU A 264 8.90 3.48 -25.93
CA LEU A 264 10.04 4.07 -26.64
C LEU A 264 10.38 5.42 -26.02
N PHE A 265 11.49 6.01 -26.44
CA PHE A 265 11.71 7.44 -26.30
C PHE A 265 11.35 8.16 -27.61
N ALA A 266 10.87 9.38 -27.49
CA ALA A 266 10.66 10.28 -28.60
C ALA A 266 11.38 11.61 -28.38
N ILE A 267 11.82 12.24 -29.45
CA ILE A 267 12.32 13.62 -29.47
C ILE A 267 11.68 14.33 -30.66
N TYR A 268 11.35 15.61 -30.47
CA TYR A 268 10.88 16.43 -31.57
C TYR A 268 12.05 16.85 -32.47
N ASN A 269 11.90 16.60 -33.77
CA ASN A 269 12.83 17.05 -34.79
C ASN A 269 12.22 18.23 -35.57
N PRO A 270 12.69 19.47 -35.35
CA PRO A 270 12.14 20.67 -35.98
C PRO A 270 12.33 20.71 -37.50
N SER A 271 13.41 20.12 -38.03
CA SER A 271 13.69 20.14 -39.48
C SER A 271 12.67 19.37 -40.29
N ASP A 272 12.16 18.27 -39.72
CA ASP A 272 11.26 17.34 -40.40
C ASP A 272 9.83 17.43 -39.88
N ASN A 273 9.58 18.27 -38.87
CA ASN A 273 8.32 18.39 -38.12
C ASN A 273 7.75 17.03 -37.72
N ARG A 274 8.57 16.18 -37.09
CA ARG A 274 8.23 14.81 -36.72
C ARG A 274 8.85 14.42 -35.38
N LEU A 275 8.25 13.45 -34.72
CA LEU A 275 8.84 12.76 -33.58
C LEU A 275 9.74 11.63 -34.08
N LYS A 276 11.03 11.71 -33.78
CA LYS A 276 11.95 10.59 -33.95
C LYS A 276 11.86 9.70 -32.73
N THR A 277 11.82 8.38 -32.95
CA THR A 277 11.73 7.40 -31.87
C THR A 277 13.06 6.69 -31.65
N TYR A 278 13.32 6.31 -30.41
CA TYR A 278 14.57 5.68 -29.97
C TYR A 278 14.26 4.50 -29.06
N ASP A 279 15.11 3.48 -29.12
CA ASP A 279 15.04 2.32 -28.24
C ASP A 279 15.67 2.61 -26.86
N GLY A 280 15.75 1.58 -26.01
CA GLY A 280 16.38 1.68 -24.69
C GLY A 280 17.86 2.02 -24.72
N SER A 281 18.57 1.83 -25.84
CA SER A 281 19.98 2.20 -26.01
C SER A 281 20.18 3.59 -26.60
N LEU A 282 19.08 4.34 -26.80
CA LEU A 282 19.03 5.61 -27.54
C LEU A 282 19.50 5.48 -28.99
N MET A 283 19.29 4.32 -29.60
CA MET A 283 19.45 4.14 -31.04
C MET A 283 18.14 4.52 -31.74
N GLU A 284 18.23 5.37 -32.77
CA GLU A 284 17.05 5.75 -33.57
C GLU A 284 16.41 4.49 -34.15
N THR A 285 15.10 4.34 -33.94
CA THR A 285 14.36 3.13 -34.27
C THR A 285 12.99 3.47 -34.84
N ARG A 286 12.38 2.48 -35.48
CA ARG A 286 10.99 2.55 -35.96
C ARG A 286 10.21 1.43 -35.30
N PRO A 287 9.22 1.71 -34.45
CA PRO A 287 8.51 0.67 -33.72
C PRO A 287 7.75 -0.29 -34.63
N GLU A 288 7.34 0.15 -35.80
CA GLU A 288 6.74 -0.72 -36.82
C GLU A 288 7.71 -1.83 -37.24
N GLU A 289 9.00 -1.51 -37.38
CA GLU A 289 10.01 -2.38 -37.98
C GLU A 289 10.78 -3.17 -36.91
N ASN A 290 11.19 -2.55 -35.81
CA ASN A 290 12.04 -3.17 -34.78
C ASN A 290 11.34 -3.31 -33.43
N LEU A 291 11.75 -4.30 -32.64
CA LEU A 291 11.34 -4.38 -31.23
C LEU A 291 12.21 -3.39 -30.45
N ALA A 292 11.58 -2.41 -29.82
CA ALA A 292 12.29 -1.33 -29.15
C ALA A 292 11.75 -1.02 -27.74
N SER A 293 10.97 -1.95 -27.16
CA SER A 293 10.35 -1.75 -25.85
C SER A 293 11.39 -1.46 -24.76
N VAL A 294 11.24 -0.31 -24.12
CA VAL A 294 11.95 0.04 -22.87
C VAL A 294 11.23 -0.58 -21.68
N TYR A 295 11.94 -0.81 -20.58
CA TYR A 295 11.30 -1.31 -19.36
C TYR A 295 10.55 -0.15 -18.65
N PRO A 296 9.27 -0.33 -18.26
CA PRO A 296 8.39 0.78 -17.84
C PRO A 296 8.56 1.23 -16.39
N SER A 297 9.17 0.39 -15.54
CA SER A 297 8.81 0.32 -14.12
C SER A 297 9.08 1.63 -13.37
N TYR A 298 10.03 2.42 -13.86
CA TYR A 298 10.45 3.67 -13.25
C TYR A 298 9.67 4.91 -13.73
N PHE A 299 9.30 4.97 -15.01
CA PHE A 299 8.62 6.14 -15.60
C PHE A 299 7.14 6.23 -15.20
N MET A 300 6.56 5.15 -14.68
CA MET A 300 5.19 5.14 -14.17
C MET A 300 5.03 5.84 -12.81
N TYR A 301 6.12 6.11 -12.07
CA TYR A 301 6.06 6.64 -10.70
C TYR A 301 6.69 8.01 -10.48
N TYR A 302 7.53 8.51 -11.40
CA TYR A 302 8.19 9.80 -11.20
C TYR A 302 8.24 10.63 -12.49
N ASP A 303 7.57 11.80 -12.40
CA ASP A 303 7.70 12.94 -13.32
C ASP A 303 9.19 13.17 -13.61
N SER A 304 9.58 13.28 -14.88
CA SER A 304 10.90 13.79 -15.33
C SER A 304 11.59 14.66 -14.27
N ILE A 305 12.84 14.31 -13.90
CA ILE A 305 13.62 14.98 -12.85
C ILE A 305 13.48 16.49 -12.99
N THR A 306 12.81 17.05 -12.00
CA THR A 306 12.49 18.46 -11.96
C THR A 306 13.74 19.17 -11.46
N ILE A 307 14.53 19.79 -12.34
CA ILE A 307 15.39 20.89 -11.88
C ILE A 307 14.49 22.09 -11.65
N LYS A 308 13.88 22.14 -10.46
CA LYS A 308 13.25 23.35 -9.95
C LYS A 308 14.23 24.05 -9.04
N ASN A 309 14.76 25.15 -9.54
CA ASN A 309 14.94 26.31 -8.69
C ASN A 309 13.55 26.84 -8.30
N SER A 310 13.37 27.02 -7.00
CA SER A 310 12.28 27.71 -6.29
C SER A 310 10.95 26.96 -6.09
N ILE A 311 10.79 26.51 -4.83
CA ILE A 311 9.54 26.23 -4.09
C ILE A 311 8.71 25.05 -4.62
N LYS A 312 9.13 23.81 -4.29
CA LYS A 312 8.25 22.63 -4.34
C LYS A 312 8.07 22.11 -2.91
N MET A 313 6.84 22.13 -2.44
CA MET A 313 6.38 21.46 -1.22
C MET A 313 6.89 20.01 -1.20
N ASN A 314 7.50 19.57 -0.10
CA ASN A 314 7.95 18.18 0.07
C ASN A 314 6.72 17.26 0.01
N THR A 315 6.45 16.73 -1.18
CA THR A 315 5.17 16.08 -1.53
C THR A 315 5.04 14.73 -0.81
N GLU A 316 6.16 14.05 -0.56
CA GLU A 316 6.21 12.83 0.24
C GLU A 316 5.93 13.10 1.71
N ASN A 317 6.54 14.15 2.28
CA ASN A 317 6.25 14.57 3.65
C ASN A 317 4.78 14.99 3.80
N LEU A 318 4.23 15.74 2.84
CA LEU A 318 2.82 16.08 2.82
C LEU A 318 1.95 14.81 2.79
N LYS A 319 2.21 13.88 1.86
CA LYS A 319 1.45 12.63 1.73
C LYS A 319 1.51 11.80 3.01
N TYR A 320 2.69 11.69 3.62
CA TYR A 320 2.87 11.01 4.91
C TYR A 320 2.04 11.67 6.02
N LEU A 321 2.03 13.01 6.09
CA LEU A 321 1.22 13.74 7.08
C LEU A 321 -0.29 13.56 6.81
N GLN A 322 -0.71 13.53 5.54
CA GLN A 322 -2.11 13.24 5.15
C GLN A 322 -2.53 11.81 5.50
N GLU A 323 -1.67 10.81 5.26
CA GLU A 323 -1.91 9.43 5.66
C GLU A 323 -1.97 9.29 7.18
N ASN A 324 -1.09 9.98 7.92
CA ASN A 324 -1.17 10.04 9.38
C ASN A 324 -2.49 10.63 9.84
N LEU A 325 -2.94 11.75 9.27
CA LEU A 325 -4.24 12.35 9.59
C LEU A 325 -5.39 11.38 9.32
N LYS A 326 -5.32 10.65 8.20
CA LYS A 326 -6.30 9.62 7.85
C LYS A 326 -6.39 8.52 8.90
N TYR A 327 -5.25 7.90 9.23
CA TYR A 327 -5.23 6.77 10.18
C TYR A 327 -5.35 7.18 11.65
N THR A 328 -5.13 8.46 11.98
CA THR A 328 -5.38 9.02 13.33
C THR A 328 -6.84 9.44 13.53
N GLY A 329 -7.67 9.42 12.49
CA GLY A 329 -9.13 9.59 12.60
C GLY A 329 -9.67 10.95 12.14
N PHE A 330 -8.89 11.72 11.38
CA PHE A 330 -9.30 12.99 10.77
C PHE A 330 -9.60 12.87 9.27
N ASP A 331 -9.34 11.70 8.68
CA ASP A 331 -9.53 11.42 7.25
C ASP A 331 -8.90 12.51 6.37
N THR A 332 -9.62 13.02 5.36
CA THR A 332 -9.16 14.10 4.48
C THR A 332 -9.56 15.50 4.93
N LEU A 333 -10.23 15.64 6.09
CA LEU A 333 -10.89 16.90 6.50
C LEU A 333 -9.92 18.06 6.70
N LEU A 334 -8.68 17.76 7.11
CA LEU A 334 -7.66 18.76 7.44
C LEU A 334 -6.61 18.92 6.33
N ASN A 335 -6.72 18.18 5.22
CA ASN A 335 -5.68 18.15 4.18
C ASN A 335 -5.46 19.51 3.52
N ALA A 336 -6.51 20.24 3.19
CA ALA A 336 -6.39 21.55 2.54
C ALA A 336 -5.69 22.58 3.43
N GLU A 337 -5.97 22.57 4.73
CA GLU A 337 -5.33 23.48 5.69
C GLU A 337 -3.88 23.07 5.98
N LEU A 338 -3.60 21.77 6.05
CA LEU A 338 -2.25 21.22 6.11
C LEU A 338 -1.41 21.67 4.90
N GLU A 339 -1.91 21.42 3.69
CA GLU A 339 -1.28 21.81 2.42
C GLU A 339 -0.99 23.30 2.38
N LYS A 340 -1.97 24.12 2.75
CA LYS A 340 -1.82 25.57 2.80
C LYS A 340 -0.71 26.00 3.76
N ASN A 341 -0.71 25.49 5.01
CA ASN A 341 0.28 25.90 6.00
C ASN A 341 1.71 25.45 5.64
N ILE A 342 1.86 24.27 5.04
CA ILE A 342 3.15 23.78 4.53
C ILE A 342 3.60 24.59 3.31
N GLY A 343 2.68 24.87 2.38
CA GLY A 343 2.94 25.69 1.20
C GLY A 343 3.36 27.12 1.54
N GLU A 344 2.81 27.69 2.62
CA GLU A 344 3.18 29.00 3.17
C GLU A 344 4.51 28.99 3.96
N LYS A 345 5.17 27.82 4.10
CA LYS A 345 6.43 27.64 4.84
C LYS A 345 6.41 28.17 6.29
N LYS A 346 5.30 27.95 7.01
CA LYS A 346 5.22 28.38 8.42
C LYS A 346 6.14 27.55 9.31
N PRO A 347 6.99 28.14 10.18
CA PRO A 347 7.90 27.36 11.02
C PRO A 347 7.16 26.43 12.00
N GLU A 348 5.96 26.83 12.43
CA GLU A 348 5.04 26.03 13.22
C GLU A 348 3.60 26.44 12.92
N PHE A 349 2.67 25.48 13.04
CA PHE A 349 1.24 25.75 12.90
C PHE A 349 0.40 24.70 13.64
N GLN A 350 -0.88 25.01 13.79
CA GLN A 350 -1.87 24.08 14.36
C GLN A 350 -3.03 23.88 13.38
N LEU A 351 -3.55 22.65 13.34
CA LEU A 351 -4.81 22.34 12.68
C LEU A 351 -5.86 22.04 13.76
N THR A 352 -7.05 22.62 13.65
CA THR A 352 -8.10 22.44 14.65
C THR A 352 -9.27 21.66 14.08
N HIS A 353 -9.87 20.79 14.90
CA HIS A 353 -11.05 20.02 14.52
C HIS A 353 -11.98 19.89 15.72
N SER A 354 -13.29 19.85 15.48
CA SER A 354 -14.27 19.57 16.52
C SER A 354 -15.28 18.53 16.04
N ALA A 355 -15.68 17.64 16.94
CA ALA A 355 -16.59 16.55 16.65
C ALA A 355 -17.57 16.35 17.80
N LYS A 356 -18.84 16.10 17.48
CA LYS A 356 -19.86 15.73 18.46
C LYS A 356 -19.96 14.20 18.55
N ILE A 357 -19.84 13.65 19.74
CA ILE A 357 -19.95 12.20 20.00
C ILE A 357 -21.10 11.98 20.98
N GLY A 358 -22.27 11.61 20.47
CA GLY A 358 -23.49 11.57 21.28
C GLY A 358 -23.87 12.97 21.75
N GLN A 359 -23.84 13.20 23.06
CA GLN A 359 -24.03 14.54 23.67
C GLN A 359 -22.71 15.26 23.96
N ASP A 360 -21.59 14.53 23.92
CA ASP A 360 -20.28 15.07 24.26
C ASP A 360 -19.70 15.85 23.07
N MET A 361 -18.83 16.81 23.37
CA MET A 361 -18.11 17.58 22.37
C MET A 361 -16.61 17.38 22.54
N MET A 362 -15.95 16.97 21.46
CA MET A 362 -14.50 16.86 21.36
C MET A 362 -13.93 18.03 20.57
N GLU A 363 -12.87 18.64 21.09
CA GLU A 363 -12.06 19.65 20.42
C GLU A 363 -10.62 19.14 20.33
N TYR A 364 -10.04 19.21 19.12
CA TYR A 364 -8.69 18.74 18.83
C TYR A 364 -7.85 19.90 18.28
N ALA A 365 -6.61 20.01 18.76
CA ALA A 365 -5.57 20.86 18.19
C ALA A 365 -4.33 20.01 17.88
N LEU A 366 -3.98 19.91 16.60
CA LEU A 366 -2.87 19.12 16.09
C LEU A 366 -1.69 20.04 15.81
N HIS A 367 -0.55 19.80 16.45
CA HIS A 367 0.61 20.69 16.36
C HIS A 367 1.67 20.15 15.40
N PHE A 368 2.02 20.99 14.43
CA PHE A 368 3.03 20.72 13.42
C PHE A 368 4.19 21.69 13.56
N LYS A 369 5.41 21.21 13.31
CA LYS A 369 6.62 22.05 13.32
C LYS A 369 7.52 21.65 12.16
N GLN A 370 8.14 22.64 11.52
CA GLN A 370 9.22 22.42 10.57
C GLN A 370 10.48 21.93 11.30
N GLY A 371 11.15 20.93 10.72
CA GLY A 371 12.45 20.45 11.20
C GLY A 371 13.58 21.42 10.90
N ASP A 372 14.62 21.39 11.74
CA ASP A 372 15.76 22.31 11.64
C ASP A 372 16.70 21.99 10.45
N LYS A 373 16.53 20.81 9.83
CA LYS A 373 17.29 20.31 8.68
C LYS A 373 16.28 19.64 7.73
N ASN A 374 16.32 19.93 6.43
CA ASN A 374 15.59 19.23 5.35
C ASN A 374 14.15 19.70 5.02
N GLU A 375 13.74 20.91 5.45
CA GLU A 375 12.41 21.52 5.18
C GLU A 375 11.16 20.63 5.50
N MET A 376 11.32 19.50 6.20
CA MET A 376 10.24 18.56 6.54
C MET A 376 9.36 19.10 7.68
N TYR A 377 8.08 18.73 7.65
CA TYR A 377 7.15 18.98 8.75
C TYR A 377 6.90 17.72 9.56
N PHE A 378 6.79 17.90 10.87
CA PHE A 378 6.53 16.82 11.81
C PHE A 378 5.23 17.08 12.58
N PHE A 379 4.36 16.08 12.60
CA PHE A 379 3.24 16.04 13.54
C PHE A 379 3.76 15.63 14.93
N ASN A 380 3.74 16.57 15.87
CA ASN A 380 4.41 16.39 17.16
C ASN A 380 3.48 15.87 18.26
N ARG A 381 2.28 16.47 18.34
CA ARG A 381 1.31 16.20 19.40
C ARG A 381 -0.11 16.58 18.99
N MET A 382 -1.08 15.93 19.62
CA MET A 382 -2.50 16.25 19.58
C MET A 382 -2.96 16.64 20.98
N GLU A 383 -3.48 17.84 21.11
CA GLU A 383 -4.21 18.28 22.31
C GLU A 383 -5.69 17.97 22.08
N ALA A 384 -6.29 17.20 22.99
CA ALA A 384 -7.67 16.79 22.89
C ALA A 384 -8.42 17.25 24.14
N THR A 385 -9.58 17.88 23.95
CA THR A 385 -10.44 18.39 25.01
C THR A 385 -11.82 17.76 24.91
N LEU A 386 -12.26 17.10 25.98
CA LEU A 386 -13.59 16.51 26.10
C LEU A 386 -14.47 17.41 26.96
N LYS A 387 -15.55 17.95 26.38
CA LYS A 387 -16.60 18.70 27.08
C LYS A 387 -17.85 17.84 27.19
N LYS A 388 -18.40 17.78 28.40
CA LYS A 388 -19.63 17.04 28.70
C LYS A 388 -20.70 18.01 29.18
N PRO A 389 -21.72 18.32 28.35
CA PRO A 389 -22.79 19.24 28.74
C PRO A 389 -23.47 18.82 30.04
N GLY A 390 -23.62 19.74 30.98
CA GLY A 390 -24.25 19.48 32.28
C GLY A 390 -23.40 18.73 33.32
N GLU A 391 -22.19 18.28 32.96
CA GLU A 391 -21.26 17.61 33.87
C GLU A 391 -19.94 18.40 33.99
N ASN A 392 -19.29 18.68 32.85
CA ASN A 392 -18.09 19.50 32.79
C ASN A 392 -18.06 20.33 31.50
N GLU A 393 -18.59 21.55 31.59
CA GLU A 393 -18.66 22.50 30.47
C GLU A 393 -17.30 23.10 30.11
N GLN A 394 -16.38 23.22 31.08
CA GLN A 394 -15.02 23.73 30.85
C GLN A 394 -14.16 22.71 30.09
N GLY A 395 -14.50 21.43 30.22
CA GLY A 395 -13.85 20.31 29.54
C GLY A 395 -12.59 19.82 30.24
N VAL A 396 -12.14 18.63 29.85
CA VAL A 396 -10.89 18.01 30.30
C VAL A 396 -9.95 17.90 29.13
N THR A 397 -8.78 18.53 29.24
CA THR A 397 -7.75 18.53 28.20
C THR A 397 -6.63 17.55 28.53
N GLN A 398 -6.18 16.80 27.53
CA GLN A 398 -4.99 15.95 27.58
C GLN A 398 -4.17 16.15 26.31
N THR A 399 -2.86 16.24 26.48
CA THR A 399 -1.89 16.24 25.39
C THR A 399 -1.39 14.83 25.15
N PHE A 400 -1.58 14.34 23.91
CA PHE A 400 -1.07 13.08 23.42
C PHE A 400 0.09 13.34 22.45
N TYR A 401 1.26 12.79 22.73
CA TYR A 401 2.43 12.91 21.86
C TYR A 401 2.40 11.86 20.76
N GLN A 402 2.98 12.17 19.59
CA GLN A 402 2.86 11.28 18.45
C GLN A 402 3.49 9.89 18.69
N ASN A 403 4.56 9.80 19.50
CA ASN A 403 5.13 8.49 19.86
C ASN A 403 4.18 7.58 20.67
N GLN A 404 3.08 8.11 21.22
CA GLN A 404 2.04 7.32 21.88
C GLN A 404 1.05 6.70 20.87
N ASN A 405 1.04 7.20 19.62
CA ASN A 405 0.19 6.73 18.51
C ASN A 405 -1.30 6.67 18.88
N ILE A 406 -1.83 7.71 19.52
CA ILE A 406 -3.23 7.77 19.96
C ILE A 406 -4.10 8.40 18.88
N THR A 407 -5.14 7.68 18.43
CA THR A 407 -6.13 8.21 17.48
C THR A 407 -7.14 9.15 18.14
N ALA A 408 -7.85 9.97 17.37
CA ALA A 408 -8.88 10.89 17.86
C ALA A 408 -9.98 10.20 18.68
N LYS A 409 -10.39 9.00 18.26
CA LYS A 409 -11.38 8.17 18.97
C LYS A 409 -10.80 7.55 20.25
N GLU A 410 -9.56 7.08 20.20
CA GLU A 410 -8.86 6.59 21.40
C GLU A 410 -8.66 7.71 22.43
N ALA A 411 -8.37 8.94 21.99
CA ALA A 411 -8.28 10.12 22.86
C ALA A 411 -9.61 10.42 23.57
N TYR A 412 -10.73 10.38 22.85
CA TYR A 412 -12.07 10.47 23.46
C TYR A 412 -12.26 9.36 24.52
N ASN A 413 -11.93 8.12 24.18
CA ASN A 413 -12.09 6.99 25.09
C ASN A 413 -11.24 7.14 26.37
N LEU A 414 -10.01 7.64 26.24
CA LEU A 414 -9.10 7.90 27.35
C LEU A 414 -9.60 9.05 28.25
N LEU A 415 -10.06 10.15 27.65
CA LEU A 415 -10.62 11.30 28.38
C LEU A 415 -11.97 10.98 29.05
N ASP A 416 -12.71 10.01 28.52
CA ASP A 416 -13.92 9.44 29.13
C ASP A 416 -13.59 8.37 30.20
N GLY A 417 -12.32 8.25 30.61
CA GLY A 417 -11.84 7.38 31.67
C GLY A 417 -11.78 5.89 31.33
N ARG A 418 -11.81 5.55 30.04
CA ARG A 418 -11.70 4.17 29.54
C ARG A 418 -10.25 3.84 29.21
N ALA A 419 -9.96 2.54 29.09
CA ALA A 419 -8.62 2.07 28.78
C ALA A 419 -8.47 1.70 27.29
N VAL A 420 -7.29 1.94 26.74
CA VAL A 420 -6.93 1.63 25.34
C VAL A 420 -5.71 0.72 25.32
N HIS A 421 -5.78 -0.37 24.56
CA HIS A 421 -4.68 -1.30 24.34
C HIS A 421 -3.81 -0.86 23.16
N LYS A 422 -2.50 -0.76 23.38
CA LYS A 422 -1.51 -0.36 22.38
C LYS A 422 -0.38 -1.37 22.30
N THR A 423 0.18 -1.51 21.10
CA THR A 423 1.41 -2.25 20.81
C THR A 423 2.50 -1.23 20.53
N TYR A 424 3.61 -1.33 21.24
CA TYR A 424 4.75 -0.42 21.11
C TYR A 424 6.02 -1.21 20.81
N HIS A 425 6.94 -0.61 20.07
CA HIS A 425 8.27 -1.17 19.90
C HIS A 425 9.10 -1.02 21.17
N VAL A 426 9.95 -2.01 21.43
CA VAL A 426 11.00 -1.91 22.43
C VAL A 426 12.10 -0.99 21.87
N TYR A 427 12.69 -0.18 22.74
CA TYR A 427 13.81 0.67 22.40
C TYR A 427 15.01 0.26 23.25
N GLU A 428 16.10 -0.09 22.57
CA GLU A 428 17.37 -0.44 23.20
C GLU A 428 18.24 0.81 23.33
N LYS A 429 18.84 0.98 24.50
CA LYS A 429 19.77 2.08 24.76
C LYS A 429 21.12 1.73 24.15
N ILE A 430 21.61 2.59 23.26
CA ILE A 430 22.92 2.50 22.63
C ILE A 430 23.84 3.59 23.19
N GLY A 431 24.99 3.19 23.72
CA GLY A 431 25.97 4.10 24.31
C GLY A 431 25.70 4.42 25.79
N GLU A 432 26.61 5.19 26.38
CA GLU A 432 26.62 5.52 27.81
C GLU A 432 26.61 7.05 28.03
N GLY A 433 26.21 7.48 29.23
CA GLY A 433 26.14 8.90 29.59
C GLY A 433 25.07 9.70 28.83
N GLU A 434 25.27 11.02 28.72
CA GLU A 434 24.35 11.97 28.06
C GLU A 434 24.26 11.79 26.53
N GLN A 435 25.16 11.00 25.94
CA GLN A 435 25.16 10.69 24.51
C GLN A 435 24.42 9.38 24.19
N ALA A 436 23.81 8.74 25.18
CA ALA A 436 23.06 7.52 24.95
C ALA A 436 21.87 7.79 24.01
N GLN A 437 21.84 7.02 22.93
CA GLN A 437 20.77 7.03 21.95
C GLN A 437 19.82 5.86 22.21
N TYR A 438 18.60 5.94 21.67
CA TYR A 438 17.63 4.85 21.77
C TYR A 438 17.32 4.37 20.36
N LYS A 439 17.66 3.11 20.09
CA LYS A 439 17.37 2.45 18.82
C LYS A 439 16.13 1.59 18.99
N ARG A 440 15.18 1.74 18.07
CA ARG A 440 14.01 0.86 17.99
C ARG A 440 14.48 -0.57 17.70
N THR A 441 13.90 -1.55 18.37
CA THR A 441 14.07 -2.97 18.04
C THR A 441 12.80 -3.52 17.38
N ASP A 442 12.94 -4.69 16.77
CA ASP A 442 11.85 -5.40 16.09
C ASP A 442 10.87 -5.99 17.10
N GLU A 443 11.31 -6.15 18.34
CA GLU A 443 10.49 -6.59 19.45
C GLU A 443 9.41 -5.56 19.77
N THR A 444 8.19 -6.05 20.00
CA THR A 444 7.07 -5.23 20.44
C THR A 444 6.57 -5.71 21.79
N TYR A 445 5.96 -4.80 22.55
CA TYR A 445 5.26 -5.12 23.77
C TYR A 445 3.87 -4.50 23.75
N ASN A 446 2.92 -5.23 24.32
CA ASN A 446 1.56 -4.77 24.48
C ASN A 446 1.34 -4.15 25.87
N THR A 447 0.56 -3.09 25.92
CA THR A 447 0.14 -2.45 27.17
C THR A 447 -1.22 -1.81 27.03
N TRP A 448 -2.02 -1.89 28.09
CA TRP A 448 -3.16 -1.00 28.25
C TRP A 448 -2.71 0.35 28.79
N LEU A 449 -3.37 1.40 28.35
CA LEU A 449 -3.22 2.78 28.81
C LEU A 449 -4.54 3.26 29.40
N GLN A 450 -4.48 3.98 30.51
CA GLN A 450 -5.63 4.64 31.12
C GLN A 450 -5.19 5.97 31.74
N VAL A 451 -6.01 7.01 31.57
CA VAL A 451 -5.73 8.33 32.16
C VAL A 451 -5.93 8.27 33.67
N ASN A 452 -4.96 8.78 34.42
CA ASN A 452 -5.05 9.00 35.85
C ASN A 452 -5.46 10.45 36.12
N PHE A 453 -6.75 10.70 36.33
CA PHE A 453 -7.26 12.05 36.58
C PHE A 453 -6.86 12.63 37.95
N ASP A 454 -6.31 11.81 38.85
CA ASP A 454 -5.89 12.25 40.18
C ASP A 454 -4.46 12.83 40.18
N LYS A 455 -3.68 12.59 39.12
CA LYS A 455 -2.27 12.95 39.09
C LYS A 455 -1.87 13.62 37.78
N LYS A 456 -1.41 14.86 37.90
CA LYS A 456 -0.87 15.66 36.80
C LYS A 456 0.64 15.82 36.91
N ASP A 457 1.28 15.92 35.75
CA ASP A 457 2.71 16.24 35.65
C ASP A 457 2.98 17.76 35.74
N LYS A 458 4.25 18.12 35.65
CA LYS A 458 4.74 19.52 35.67
C LYS A 458 4.25 20.38 34.49
N HIS A 459 3.71 19.77 33.44
CA HIS A 459 3.14 20.43 32.27
C HIS A 459 1.61 20.45 32.31
N ASN A 460 1.00 20.15 33.46
CA ASN A 460 -0.45 20.10 33.67
C ASN A 460 -1.15 19.01 32.82
N ASN A 461 -0.41 18.00 32.36
CA ASN A 461 -0.94 16.85 31.63
C ASN A 461 -1.20 15.68 32.61
N PHE A 462 -2.27 14.91 32.41
CA PHE A 462 -2.55 13.77 33.30
C PHE A 462 -1.58 12.61 33.03
N GLU A 463 -1.18 11.89 34.08
CA GLU A 463 -0.36 10.69 33.94
C GLU A 463 -1.15 9.56 33.26
N LEU A 464 -0.47 8.77 32.41
CA LEU A 464 -1.04 7.57 31.80
C LEU A 464 -0.57 6.33 32.55
N ASN A 465 -1.49 5.67 33.25
CA ASN A 465 -1.25 4.36 33.86
C ASN A 465 -1.02 3.33 32.75
N LYS A 466 0.02 2.51 32.89
CA LYS A 466 0.37 1.44 31.96
C LYS A 466 0.17 0.07 32.59
N TYR A 467 -0.60 -0.79 31.94
CA TYR A 467 -0.80 -2.18 32.35
C TYR A 467 -0.23 -3.10 31.27
N PRO A 468 1.06 -3.47 31.36
CA PRO A 468 1.70 -4.38 30.41
C PRO A 468 1.12 -5.80 30.51
N GLU A 469 1.40 -6.68 29.55
CA GLU A 469 0.88 -8.07 29.57
C GLU A 469 1.16 -8.81 30.88
N ARG A 470 2.36 -8.63 31.46
CA ARG A 470 2.72 -9.19 32.78
C ARG A 470 1.82 -8.75 33.94
N TYR A 471 1.03 -7.70 33.75
CA TYR A 471 0.01 -7.27 34.71
C TYR A 471 -1.15 -8.27 34.80
N GLY A 472 -1.39 -9.07 33.75
CA GLY A 472 -2.29 -10.22 33.76
C GLY A 472 -3.76 -9.93 33.41
N PHE A 473 -4.07 -8.80 32.78
CA PHE A 473 -5.41 -8.55 32.25
C PHE A 473 -5.55 -9.14 30.84
N ASP A 474 -6.38 -10.17 30.71
CA ASP A 474 -6.69 -10.86 29.46
C ASP A 474 -8.17 -10.62 29.11
N VAL A 475 -8.41 -9.73 28.15
CA VAL A 475 -9.76 -9.32 27.73
C VAL A 475 -10.51 -10.47 27.06
N GLU A 476 -9.82 -11.34 26.33
CA GLU A 476 -10.43 -12.47 25.62
C GLU A 476 -10.92 -13.53 26.59
N ARG A 477 -10.11 -13.83 27.60
CA ARG A 477 -10.49 -14.72 28.70
C ARG A 477 -11.64 -14.15 29.52
N SER A 478 -11.54 -12.87 29.90
CA SER A 478 -12.58 -12.19 30.68
C SER A 478 -13.92 -12.20 29.95
N LEU A 479 -13.91 -12.05 28.62
CA LEU A 479 -15.12 -12.04 27.79
C LEU A 479 -15.76 -13.43 27.70
N LYS A 480 -14.95 -14.49 27.59
CA LYS A 480 -15.43 -15.90 27.53
C LYS A 480 -16.14 -16.36 28.81
N GLU A 481 -15.87 -15.71 29.93
CA GLU A 481 -16.53 -16.00 31.22
C GLU A 481 -17.94 -15.39 31.32
N MET A 482 -18.36 -14.57 30.35
CA MET A 482 -19.65 -13.89 30.35
C MET A 482 -20.71 -14.66 29.53
N PRO A 483 -21.98 -14.75 29.98
CA PRO A 483 -23.04 -15.43 29.24
C PRO A 483 -23.61 -14.52 28.14
N LEU A 484 -22.88 -14.39 27.04
CA LEU A 484 -23.23 -13.52 25.92
C LEU A 484 -23.60 -14.33 24.68
N LYS A 485 -24.62 -13.89 23.95
CA LYS A 485 -25.08 -14.56 22.72
C LYS A 485 -24.04 -14.50 21.59
N GLU A 486 -23.30 -13.39 21.52
CA GLU A 486 -22.34 -13.12 20.45
C GLU A 486 -21.08 -14.00 20.50
N LEU A 487 -20.86 -14.74 21.59
CA LEU A 487 -19.68 -15.60 21.77
C LEU A 487 -19.74 -16.92 21.00
N ASP A 488 -20.93 -17.29 20.52
CA ASP A 488 -21.12 -18.46 19.66
C ASP A 488 -20.55 -18.22 18.24
N ASP A 489 -20.37 -16.96 17.84
CA ASP A 489 -19.76 -16.58 16.56
C ASP A 489 -18.34 -16.02 16.75
N TYR A 490 -17.37 -16.70 16.15
CA TYR A 490 -15.96 -16.33 16.25
C TYR A 490 -15.66 -14.94 15.68
N GLN A 491 -16.24 -14.59 14.52
CA GLN A 491 -15.98 -13.30 13.87
C GLN A 491 -16.55 -12.14 14.67
N THR A 492 -17.75 -12.30 15.24
CA THR A 492 -18.38 -11.30 16.12
C THR A 492 -17.59 -11.14 17.42
N THR A 493 -17.13 -12.25 18.01
CA THR A 493 -16.26 -12.22 19.19
C THR A 493 -14.97 -11.44 18.92
N GLU A 494 -14.31 -11.69 17.79
CA GLU A 494 -13.08 -10.99 17.41
C GLU A 494 -13.32 -9.48 17.24
N ARG A 495 -14.45 -9.09 16.65
CA ARG A 495 -14.86 -7.68 16.52
C ARG A 495 -15.10 -7.02 17.87
N ILE A 496 -15.75 -7.71 18.81
CA ILE A 496 -15.98 -7.23 20.17
C ILE A 496 -14.63 -7.00 20.87
N VAL A 497 -13.73 -7.98 20.81
CA VAL A 497 -12.39 -7.88 21.42
C VAL A 497 -11.61 -6.71 20.84
N LYS A 498 -11.58 -6.55 19.50
CA LYS A 498 -10.92 -5.41 18.84
C LYS A 498 -11.52 -4.07 19.28
N SER A 499 -12.85 -4.00 19.41
CA SER A 499 -13.55 -2.78 19.84
C SER A 499 -13.26 -2.44 21.31
N LEU A 500 -13.23 -3.44 22.20
CA LEU A 500 -12.84 -3.27 23.61
C LEU A 500 -11.37 -2.87 23.76
N LYS A 501 -10.46 -3.46 22.97
CA LYS A 501 -9.04 -3.06 22.91
C LYS A 501 -8.87 -1.60 22.46
N LYS A 502 -9.78 -1.08 21.62
CA LYS A 502 -9.81 0.34 21.25
C LYS A 502 -10.45 1.26 22.31
N GLY A 503 -10.89 0.71 23.45
CA GLY A 503 -11.54 1.45 24.52
C GLY A 503 -12.99 1.83 24.24
N ASN A 504 -13.63 1.22 23.24
CA ASN A 504 -15.04 1.50 22.94
C ASN A 504 -15.95 0.87 23.99
N LEU A 505 -17.10 1.51 24.22
CA LEU A 505 -18.23 0.89 24.92
C LEU A 505 -18.97 0.00 23.90
N VAL A 506 -19.05 -1.30 24.16
CA VAL A 506 -19.59 -2.28 23.19
C VAL A 506 -20.94 -2.79 23.64
N GLU A 507 -21.97 -2.64 22.82
CA GLU A 507 -23.30 -3.23 23.06
C GLU A 507 -23.27 -4.73 22.72
N VAL A 508 -23.74 -5.57 23.64
CA VAL A 508 -23.84 -7.03 23.50
C VAL A 508 -25.14 -7.54 24.14
N THR A 509 -25.49 -8.79 23.89
CA THR A 509 -26.74 -9.40 24.36
C THR A 509 -26.46 -10.45 25.43
N LEU A 510 -27.04 -10.28 26.62
CA LEU A 510 -27.01 -11.33 27.65
C LEU A 510 -27.87 -12.51 27.24
N ASN A 511 -27.33 -13.72 27.42
CA ASN A 511 -28.03 -14.98 27.20
C ASN A 511 -28.69 -15.48 28.49
N ASN A 512 -29.42 -14.59 29.18
CA ASN A 512 -30.08 -14.90 30.46
C ASN A 512 -31.59 -14.64 30.33
N LYS A 513 -32.40 -15.70 30.50
CA LYS A 513 -33.89 -15.68 30.53
C LYS A 513 -34.50 -15.43 29.14
N ASP A 514 -35.76 -15.78 28.95
CA ASP A 514 -36.48 -15.74 27.65
C ASP A 514 -36.61 -14.33 27.00
N VAL A 515 -35.88 -13.33 27.50
CA VAL A 515 -35.82 -11.96 27.01
C VAL A 515 -34.36 -11.59 26.76
N ALA A 516 -34.05 -11.26 25.50
CA ALA A 516 -32.74 -10.75 25.12
C ALA A 516 -32.53 -9.34 25.70
N GLU A 517 -31.70 -9.23 26.75
CA GLU A 517 -31.34 -7.96 27.36
C GLU A 517 -30.02 -7.44 26.77
N LYS A 518 -30.03 -6.19 26.30
CA LYS A 518 -28.84 -5.51 25.78
C LYS A 518 -28.07 -4.84 26.91
N ILE A 519 -26.78 -5.11 27.00
CA ILE A 519 -25.87 -4.50 27.96
C ILE A 519 -24.66 -3.90 27.25
N PHE A 520 -23.92 -3.06 27.97
CA PHE A 520 -22.71 -2.42 27.47
C PHE A 520 -21.48 -2.90 28.21
N LEU A 521 -20.42 -3.25 27.47
CA LEU A 521 -19.15 -3.72 28.02
C LEU A 521 -18.05 -2.69 27.88
N LYS A 522 -17.20 -2.60 28.91
CA LYS A 522 -16.01 -1.75 28.96
C LYS A 522 -14.83 -2.51 29.55
N ALA A 523 -13.68 -2.48 28.89
CA ALA A 523 -12.44 -3.03 29.44
C ALA A 523 -11.97 -2.21 30.66
N ASN A 524 -11.57 -2.90 31.73
CA ASN A 524 -11.06 -2.30 32.95
C ASN A 524 -9.77 -3.02 33.41
N PRO A 525 -8.62 -2.67 32.83
CA PRO A 525 -7.35 -3.29 33.17
C PRO A 525 -6.97 -3.06 34.64
N GLN A 526 -7.33 -1.94 35.26
CA GLN A 526 -7.05 -1.65 36.67
C GLN A 526 -7.60 -2.72 37.61
N ASP A 527 -8.81 -3.22 37.34
CA ASP A 527 -9.45 -4.29 38.12
C ASP A 527 -9.26 -5.68 37.48
N ARG A 528 -8.50 -5.78 36.38
CA ARG A 528 -8.33 -7.00 35.56
C ARG A 528 -9.66 -7.64 35.15
N ALA A 529 -10.64 -6.82 34.78
CA ALA A 529 -11.99 -7.27 34.49
C ALA A 529 -12.61 -6.53 33.29
N ILE A 530 -13.74 -7.05 32.81
CA ILE A 530 -14.67 -6.31 31.95
C ILE A 530 -15.82 -5.84 32.82
N ASN A 531 -16.08 -4.53 32.83
CA ASN A 531 -17.25 -3.96 33.48
C ASN A 531 -18.44 -4.04 32.53
N ALA A 532 -19.60 -4.42 33.05
CA ALA A 532 -20.88 -4.44 32.35
C ALA A 532 -21.81 -3.34 32.88
N TYR A 533 -22.65 -2.80 32.00
CA TYR A 533 -23.59 -1.72 32.31
C TYR A 533 -24.95 -1.97 31.64
N ASP A 534 -26.03 -1.54 32.30
CA ASP A 534 -27.38 -1.55 31.73
C ASP A 534 -27.59 -0.41 30.71
N ALA A 535 -28.79 -0.32 30.13
CA ALA A 535 -29.16 0.74 29.19
C ALA A 535 -29.12 2.16 29.80
N ASN A 536 -29.23 2.27 31.13
CA ASN A 536 -29.14 3.52 31.87
C ASN A 536 -27.70 3.84 32.32
N LYS A 537 -26.71 3.04 31.89
CA LYS A 537 -25.29 3.14 32.28
C LYS A 537 -25.01 2.86 33.76
N ASN A 538 -25.91 2.17 34.46
CA ASN A 538 -25.64 1.67 35.81
C ASN A 538 -24.76 0.43 35.73
N ARG A 539 -23.79 0.30 36.63
CA ARG A 539 -22.87 -0.85 36.67
C ARG A 539 -23.61 -2.11 37.13
N LEU A 540 -23.50 -3.18 36.36
CA LEU A 540 -24.00 -4.51 36.71
C LEU A 540 -22.96 -5.26 37.56
N VAL A 541 -23.42 -5.98 38.59
CA VAL A 541 -22.58 -6.86 39.40
C VAL A 541 -22.65 -8.30 38.92
N LYS A 542 -21.77 -9.17 39.41
CA LYS A 542 -21.71 -10.59 38.99
C LYS A 542 -23.04 -11.32 39.17
N ASP A 543 -23.83 -10.97 40.18
CA ASP A 543 -25.13 -11.60 40.42
C ASP A 543 -26.18 -11.20 39.36
N ASP A 544 -26.11 -9.99 38.81
CA ASP A 544 -26.98 -9.53 37.71
C ASP A 544 -26.66 -10.25 36.39
N LEU A 545 -25.43 -10.75 36.25
CA LEU A 545 -24.94 -11.45 35.07
C LEU A 545 -25.18 -12.97 35.11
N LYS A 546 -25.72 -13.53 36.20
CA LYS A 546 -25.96 -14.99 36.35
C LYS A 546 -27.23 -15.47 35.64
N ILE A 547 -27.14 -16.66 35.07
CA ILE A 547 -28.30 -17.44 34.59
C ILE A 547 -29.10 -17.93 35.82
N ASP A 548 -30.39 -17.60 35.89
CA ASP A 548 -31.32 -18.20 36.86
C ASP A 548 -31.60 -19.66 36.45
N GLU A 549 -30.76 -20.60 36.91
CA GLU A 549 -30.98 -22.04 36.66
C GLU A 549 -32.19 -22.59 37.45
N THR A 550 -32.75 -21.83 38.39
CA THR A 550 -33.84 -22.27 39.27
C THR A 550 -35.21 -22.40 38.58
N LYS A 551 -35.43 -21.82 37.40
CA LYS A 551 -36.72 -21.94 36.69
C LYS A 551 -36.80 -23.08 35.66
N LYS A 552 -35.67 -23.64 35.20
CA LYS A 552 -35.68 -24.80 34.27
C LYS A 552 -36.12 -26.11 34.93
N LYS A 553 -36.16 -26.21 36.27
CA LYS A 553 -36.64 -27.40 36.99
C LYS A 553 -38.14 -27.42 37.33
N GLN A 554 -38.92 -26.37 37.01
CA GLN A 554 -40.37 -26.37 37.26
C GLN A 554 -41.25 -26.61 36.03
N GLN A 555 -40.70 -26.65 34.81
CA GLN A 555 -41.46 -27.01 33.61
C GLN A 555 -41.22 -28.44 33.09
N LEU A 556 -40.27 -29.19 33.67
CA LEU A 556 -40.09 -30.62 33.39
C LEU A 556 -40.85 -31.55 34.36
N ASN A 557 -41.44 -31.02 35.44
CA ASN A 557 -42.26 -31.79 36.38
C ASN A 557 -43.78 -31.67 36.16
N ASN A 558 -44.24 -30.91 35.16
CA ASN A 558 -45.67 -30.78 34.83
C ASN A 558 -46.10 -31.57 33.58
N THR A 559 -45.28 -32.51 33.09
CA THR A 559 -45.62 -33.37 31.93
C THR A 559 -45.61 -34.87 32.26
N GLU A 560 -45.77 -35.25 33.53
CA GLU A 560 -45.97 -36.65 33.95
C GLU A 560 -47.24 -36.91 34.77
N GLU A 561 -48.16 -35.96 34.89
CA GLU A 561 -49.53 -36.22 35.40
C GLU A 561 -50.57 -35.77 34.38
N GLN A 562 -50.78 -36.58 33.34
CA GLN A 562 -52.09 -36.81 32.69
C GLN A 562 -51.95 -37.88 31.59
N ALA A 563 -51.85 -39.15 32.00
CA ALA A 563 -52.23 -40.28 31.15
C ALA A 563 -53.72 -40.58 31.39
N PRO A 564 -54.59 -40.61 30.36
CA PRO A 564 -55.97 -41.02 30.52
C PRO A 564 -56.08 -42.55 30.60
N GLU A 565 -56.71 -43.04 31.68
CA GLU A 565 -57.14 -44.44 31.83
C GLU A 565 -58.05 -44.87 30.67
N GLN A 566 -57.56 -45.75 29.79
CA GLN A 566 -58.41 -46.53 28.90
C GLN A 566 -58.98 -47.76 29.62
N LYS A 567 -60.26 -47.66 29.99
CA LYS A 567 -61.11 -48.78 30.43
C LYS A 567 -61.27 -49.81 29.31
N LYS A 568 -60.71 -51.01 29.50
CA LYS A 568 -61.14 -52.25 28.83
C LYS A 568 -62.52 -52.67 29.37
N LYS A 569 -63.59 -52.48 28.59
CA LYS A 569 -64.85 -53.22 28.75
C LYS A 569 -64.83 -54.46 27.86
N ARG A 570 -64.84 -55.62 28.52
CA ARG A 570 -65.19 -56.93 27.95
C ARG A 570 -66.70 -56.92 27.66
N GLY A 571 -67.10 -57.14 26.42
CA GLY A 571 -68.46 -57.55 26.07
C GLY A 571 -68.49 -59.08 26.02
N GLN A 572 -69.37 -59.68 26.82
CA GLN A 572 -69.77 -61.07 26.70
C GLN A 572 -71.16 -61.07 26.06
N LYS A 573 -71.34 -61.85 24.99
CA LYS A 573 -72.62 -62.48 24.61
C LYS A 573 -73.26 -63.04 25.90
N ILE A 574 -74.56 -62.87 26.15
CA ILE A 574 -75.73 -63.19 25.30
C ILE A 574 -76.67 -62.00 25.19
#